data_AF-A0A4Y2VEN4-F1
#
_entry.id   AF-A0A4Y2VEN4-F1
#
_cell.length_a   1.000
_cell.length_b   1.000
_cell.length_c   1.000
_cell.angle_alpha   90.00
_cell.angle_beta   90.00
_cell.angle_gamma   90.00
#
_symmetry.space_group_name_H-M   'P 1'
#
loop_
_entity.id
_entity.type
_entity.pdbx_description
1 polymer ?
#
loop_
_entity_poly.entity_id
_entity_poly.type
_entity_poly.pdbx_seq_one_letter_code
_entity_poly.pdbx_strand_id
1 'polypeptide(L)'
;MQLQFEARFTSIYRLRIPLPPFITDTQPHDLEMKATGWSTHPSEHLKPNQISFEDGEAYIARKDIINIFTDGSKTEHGVGAAFCVLTNDIWAYQWSAKLNDNNTVFQAEITALHEAVIYASHLPNHNTSKIHVDNRASIMASSNSKSTNETARKNFKILLSNPRIKVSWVKVHAGNIGNERADQLAKDATQHGQPYSHTKLPKSYIKGLLRKRMLEEWQTIWKNGDTGRKIYNIMPSVSLRPTNWIREDVIFFSQHGPFPAYVKRFHLSDSDYCSCGGIGRALHYATEVSIQCLGI
;
A
#
# COMPACT_ATOMS: atom_id res chain seq x y z
N MET A 1 -0.72 -9.38 21.04
CA MET A 1 -1.32 -8.62 19.93
C MET A 1 -0.44 -8.57 18.69
N GLN A 2 0.78 -8.03 18.70
CA GLN A 2 1.66 -8.02 17.51
C GLN A 2 1.91 -9.43 16.94
N LEU A 3 2.26 -10.40 17.78
CA LEU A 3 2.43 -11.80 17.35
C LEU A 3 1.13 -12.43 16.82
N GLN A 4 -0.02 -12.07 17.39
CA GLN A 4 -1.33 -12.55 16.89
C GLN A 4 -1.66 -11.96 15.52
N PHE A 5 -1.35 -10.67 15.31
CA PHE A 5 -1.45 -10.03 14.00
C PHE A 5 -0.57 -10.74 12.97
N GLU A 6 0.69 -11.02 13.31
CA GLU A 6 1.63 -11.71 12.40
C GLU A 6 1.20 -13.15 12.10
N ALA A 7 0.68 -13.86 13.09
CA ALA A 7 0.10 -15.19 12.93
C ALA A 7 -1.12 -15.15 12.00
N ARG A 8 -2.12 -14.29 12.29
CA ARG A 8 -3.32 -14.11 11.45
C ARG A 8 -2.95 -13.76 10.00
N PHE A 9 -2.02 -12.82 9.82
CA PHE A 9 -1.54 -12.42 8.49
C PHE A 9 -0.86 -13.57 7.76
N THR A 10 -0.03 -14.35 8.45
CA THR A 10 0.65 -15.51 7.88
C THR A 10 -0.35 -16.60 7.48
N SER A 11 -1.32 -16.91 8.35
CA SER A 11 -2.36 -17.91 8.08
C SER A 11 -3.13 -17.59 6.80
N ILE A 12 -3.65 -16.38 6.67
CA ILE A 12 -4.50 -16.03 5.52
C ILE A 12 -3.72 -15.80 4.22
N TYR A 13 -2.60 -15.07 4.29
CA TYR A 13 -1.90 -14.63 3.07
C TYR A 13 -0.85 -15.62 2.57
N ARG A 14 -0.14 -16.30 3.49
CA ARG A 14 0.92 -17.24 3.14
C ARG A 14 0.43 -18.69 3.13
N LEU A 15 -0.22 -19.13 4.20
CA LEU A 15 -0.70 -20.51 4.33
C LEU A 15 -2.04 -20.75 3.60
N ARG A 16 -2.73 -19.67 3.20
CA ARG A 16 -4.03 -19.70 2.52
C ARG A 16 -5.11 -20.41 3.34
N ILE A 17 -5.05 -20.25 4.66
CA ILE A 17 -6.04 -20.76 5.61
C ILE A 17 -7.01 -19.62 5.94
N PRO A 18 -8.34 -19.81 5.78
CA PRO A 18 -9.31 -18.79 6.10
C PRO A 18 -9.28 -18.45 7.60
N LEU A 19 -9.54 -17.20 7.92
CA LEU A 19 -9.71 -16.76 9.31
C LEU A 19 -11.20 -16.78 9.66
N PRO A 20 -11.53 -16.93 10.95
CA PRO A 20 -12.91 -16.80 11.41
C PRO A 20 -13.56 -15.48 10.96
N PRO A 21 -14.86 -15.46 10.62
CA PRO A 21 -15.57 -14.27 10.15
C PRO A 21 -15.48 -13.06 11.08
N PHE A 22 -15.41 -13.31 12.40
CA PHE A 22 -15.24 -12.24 13.38
C PHE A 22 -13.93 -11.45 13.20
N ILE A 23 -12.93 -12.01 12.51
CA ILE A 23 -11.66 -11.36 12.15
C ILE A 23 -11.73 -10.75 10.76
N THR A 24 -12.26 -11.45 9.76
CA THR A 24 -12.38 -10.95 8.39
C THR A 24 -13.20 -11.92 7.56
N ASP A 25 -14.06 -11.39 6.68
CA ASP A 25 -14.80 -12.21 5.71
C ASP A 25 -13.99 -12.49 4.44
N THR A 26 -12.90 -11.75 4.22
CA THR A 26 -11.98 -11.97 3.09
C THR A 26 -11.44 -13.40 3.09
N GLN A 27 -11.63 -14.10 1.98
CA GLN A 27 -11.13 -15.44 1.79
C GLN A 27 -9.74 -15.44 1.16
N PRO A 28 -8.93 -16.50 1.38
CA PRO A 28 -7.60 -16.61 0.79
C PRO A 28 -7.55 -16.49 -0.74
N HIS A 29 -8.62 -16.87 -1.44
CA HIS A 29 -8.70 -16.82 -2.90
C HIS A 29 -8.97 -15.40 -3.45
N ASP A 30 -9.51 -14.50 -2.62
CA ASP A 30 -9.74 -13.09 -2.95
C ASP A 30 -8.45 -12.29 -3.00
N LEU A 31 -7.40 -12.80 -2.35
CA LEU A 31 -6.11 -12.11 -2.16
C LEU A 31 -5.15 -12.44 -3.30
N GLU A 32 -4.49 -11.41 -3.82
CA GLU A 32 -3.46 -11.56 -4.84
C GLU A 32 -2.33 -12.49 -4.36
N MET A 33 -1.74 -13.22 -5.31
CA MET A 33 -0.59 -14.08 -5.08
C MET A 33 0.64 -13.46 -5.73
N LYS A 34 1.78 -13.59 -5.06
CA LYS A 34 3.05 -13.34 -5.74
C LYS A 34 3.33 -14.52 -6.64
N ALA A 35 3.56 -14.23 -7.92
CA ALA A 35 3.99 -15.21 -8.87
C ALA A 35 5.44 -15.62 -8.53
N THR A 36 5.71 -16.92 -8.47
CA THR A 36 7.02 -17.50 -8.15
C THR A 36 7.64 -18.14 -9.39
N GLY A 37 8.94 -18.42 -9.34
CA GLY A 37 9.68 -19.06 -10.43
C GLY A 37 9.83 -18.22 -11.71
N TRP A 38 10.38 -18.82 -12.75
CA TRP A 38 10.60 -18.20 -14.06
C TRP A 38 9.37 -18.38 -14.96
N SER A 39 8.95 -17.35 -15.69
CA SER A 39 7.77 -17.44 -16.60
C SER A 39 8.13 -17.74 -18.03
N THR A 40 9.38 -17.49 -18.35
CA THR A 40 9.98 -17.42 -19.68
C THR A 40 11.45 -17.77 -19.51
N HIS A 41 12.07 -18.27 -20.57
CA HIS A 41 13.47 -18.66 -20.53
C HIS A 41 14.35 -17.42 -20.28
N PRO A 42 15.47 -17.50 -19.52
CA PRO A 42 16.33 -16.34 -19.23
C PRO A 42 16.85 -15.59 -20.47
N SER A 43 16.92 -16.26 -21.63
CA SER A 43 17.34 -15.64 -22.89
C SER A 43 16.21 -14.89 -23.61
N GLU A 44 14.96 -15.07 -23.21
CA GLU A 44 13.82 -14.36 -23.81
C GLU A 44 13.70 -12.96 -23.21
N HIS A 45 13.81 -11.96 -24.07
CA HIS A 45 13.72 -10.56 -23.70
C HIS A 45 12.95 -9.80 -24.79
N LEU A 46 12.30 -8.70 -24.38
CA LEU A 46 11.66 -7.80 -25.32
C LEU A 46 12.70 -7.18 -26.26
N LYS A 47 12.28 -6.78 -27.47
CA LYS A 47 13.21 -6.14 -28.41
C LYS A 47 13.71 -4.81 -27.82
N PRO A 48 14.97 -4.39 -28.10
CA PRO A 48 15.57 -3.19 -27.49
C PRO A 48 14.72 -1.91 -27.59
N ASN A 49 13.99 -1.73 -28.69
CA ASN A 49 13.19 -0.52 -28.95
C ASN A 49 11.69 -0.69 -28.66
N GLN A 50 11.31 -1.76 -27.96
CA GLN A 50 9.92 -2.05 -27.64
C GLN A 50 9.45 -1.32 -26.38
N ILE A 51 10.37 -1.03 -25.45
CA ILE A 51 10.12 -0.25 -24.25
C ILE A 51 10.95 1.03 -24.32
N SER A 52 10.32 2.17 -24.05
CA SER A 52 11.02 3.46 -23.90
C SER A 52 10.63 4.14 -22.59
N PHE A 53 11.62 4.71 -21.91
CA PHE A 53 11.43 5.57 -20.74
C PHE A 53 11.66 7.05 -21.04
N GLU A 54 11.99 7.36 -22.29
CA GLU A 54 12.03 8.73 -22.79
C GLU A 54 10.62 9.22 -23.06
N ASP A 55 10.40 10.53 -22.94
CA ASP A 55 9.09 11.13 -23.11
C ASP A 55 8.56 10.91 -24.53
N GLY A 56 7.43 10.22 -24.64
CA GLY A 56 6.91 9.70 -25.90
C GLY A 56 6.27 10.72 -26.84
N GLU A 57 6.19 12.00 -26.45
CA GLU A 57 5.43 13.06 -27.13
C GLU A 57 5.80 13.25 -28.61
N ALA A 58 7.08 13.12 -28.96
CA ALA A 58 7.60 13.38 -30.30
C ALA A 58 7.01 12.50 -31.43
N TYR A 59 6.18 11.49 -31.11
CA TYR A 59 5.65 10.52 -32.07
C TYR A 59 4.13 10.43 -32.15
N ILE A 60 3.38 11.24 -31.41
CA ILE A 60 1.91 11.20 -31.43
C ILE A 60 1.37 11.60 -32.82
N ALA A 61 2.11 12.44 -33.55
CA ALA A 61 1.74 13.00 -34.86
C ALA A 61 1.92 12.04 -36.06
N ARG A 62 2.36 10.79 -35.88
CA ARG A 62 2.48 9.83 -36.98
C ARG A 62 1.14 9.16 -37.28
N LYS A 63 0.56 9.49 -38.44
CA LYS A 63 -0.75 9.00 -38.93
C LYS A 63 -0.83 7.48 -39.12
N ASP A 64 0.30 6.79 -39.23
CA ASP A 64 0.39 5.33 -39.40
C ASP A 64 0.48 4.55 -38.07
N ILE A 65 0.49 5.24 -36.92
CA ILE A 65 0.62 4.63 -35.59
C ILE A 65 -0.70 4.75 -34.83
N ILE A 66 -1.14 3.63 -34.28
CA ILE A 66 -2.26 3.59 -33.34
C ILE A 66 -1.71 3.96 -31.96
N ASN A 67 -2.12 5.13 -31.45
CA ASN A 67 -1.73 5.59 -30.12
C ASN A 67 -2.75 5.10 -29.10
N ILE A 68 -2.28 4.47 -28.04
CA ILE A 68 -3.11 3.99 -26.94
C ILE A 68 -2.60 4.65 -25.67
N PHE A 69 -3.48 5.23 -24.87
CA PHE A 69 -3.11 5.89 -23.61
C PHE A 69 -3.81 5.17 -22.47
N THR A 70 -3.10 4.95 -21.37
CA THR A 70 -3.60 4.19 -20.22
C THR A 70 -3.49 5.02 -18.96
N ASP A 71 -4.46 4.90 -18.07
CA ASP A 71 -4.38 5.50 -16.74
C ASP A 71 -5.12 4.64 -15.70
N GLY A 72 -4.68 4.74 -14.45
CA GLY A 72 -5.36 4.17 -13.30
C GLY A 72 -5.54 5.20 -12.19
N SER A 73 -6.79 5.38 -11.76
CA SER A 73 -7.16 6.38 -10.74
C SER A 73 -7.68 5.73 -9.45
N LYS A 74 -7.38 6.37 -8.32
CA LYS A 74 -8.03 6.08 -7.04
C LYS A 74 -8.55 7.38 -6.44
N THR A 75 -9.84 7.42 -6.19
CA THR A 75 -10.54 8.55 -5.55
C THR A 75 -11.18 8.09 -4.24
N GLU A 76 -11.90 8.98 -3.57
CA GLU A 76 -12.74 8.60 -2.44
C GLU A 76 -13.92 7.68 -2.83
N HIS A 77 -14.28 7.65 -4.10
CA HIS A 77 -15.43 6.90 -4.61
C HIS A 77 -15.10 5.49 -5.12
N GLY A 78 -13.81 5.19 -5.28
CA GLY A 78 -13.37 3.87 -5.70
C GLY A 78 -12.05 3.90 -6.48
N VAL A 79 -11.85 2.83 -7.25
CA VAL A 79 -10.64 2.62 -8.05
C VAL A 79 -11.08 2.35 -9.49
N GLY A 80 -10.54 3.10 -10.44
CA GLY A 80 -10.88 3.00 -11.85
C GLY A 80 -9.65 2.80 -12.71
N ALA A 81 -9.78 2.02 -13.78
CA ALA A 81 -8.74 1.81 -14.78
C ALA A 81 -9.32 2.12 -16.15
N ALA A 82 -8.55 2.74 -17.03
CA ALA A 82 -9.01 3.06 -18.37
C ALA A 82 -7.89 3.08 -19.41
N PHE A 83 -8.27 2.84 -20.66
CA PHE A 83 -7.44 3.21 -21.79
C PHE A 83 -8.27 3.82 -22.92
N CYS A 84 -7.66 4.67 -23.73
CA CYS A 84 -8.27 5.22 -24.93
C CYS A 84 -7.34 5.06 -26.13
N VAL A 85 -7.93 5.05 -27.32
CA VAL A 85 -7.25 4.80 -28.59
C VAL A 85 -7.46 5.99 -29.49
N LEU A 86 -6.35 6.59 -29.93
CA LEU A 86 -6.30 7.72 -30.84
C LEU A 86 -5.60 7.27 -32.14
N THR A 87 -6.33 7.35 -33.25
CA THR A 87 -5.83 7.00 -34.58
C THR A 87 -6.18 8.14 -35.53
N ASN A 88 -5.20 8.70 -36.25
CA ASN A 88 -5.42 9.82 -37.16
C ASN A 88 -6.18 10.99 -36.53
N ASP A 89 -5.83 11.35 -35.29
CA ASP A 89 -6.48 12.42 -34.51
C ASP A 89 -7.97 12.19 -34.19
N ILE A 90 -8.46 10.95 -34.38
CA ILE A 90 -9.83 10.52 -34.08
C ILE A 90 -9.80 9.50 -32.95
N TRP A 91 -10.68 9.69 -31.96
CA TRP A 91 -10.91 8.71 -30.89
C TRP A 91 -11.58 7.46 -31.46
N ALA A 92 -10.81 6.41 -31.65
CA ALA A 92 -11.26 5.18 -32.30
C ALA A 92 -11.94 4.22 -31.33
N TYR A 93 -11.49 4.20 -30.07
CA TYR A 93 -12.00 3.29 -29.05
C TYR A 93 -11.66 3.79 -27.65
N GLN A 94 -12.46 3.39 -26.66
CA GLN A 94 -12.18 3.60 -25.24
C GLN A 94 -12.67 2.41 -24.43
N TRP A 95 -11.95 2.12 -23.36
CA TRP A 95 -12.30 1.12 -22.37
C TRP A 95 -12.07 1.69 -20.98
N SER A 96 -12.95 1.35 -20.05
CA SER A 96 -12.84 1.77 -18.67
C SER A 96 -13.61 0.81 -17.77
N ALA A 97 -13.08 0.56 -16.57
CA ALA A 97 -13.74 -0.32 -15.61
C ALA A 97 -13.47 0.08 -14.16
N LYS A 98 -14.43 -0.25 -13.29
CA LYS A 98 -14.35 -0.05 -11.85
C LYS A 98 -13.75 -1.29 -11.18
N LEU A 99 -12.61 -1.12 -10.53
CA LEU A 99 -11.98 -2.14 -9.69
C LEU A 99 -12.61 -2.13 -8.29
N ASN A 100 -12.23 -3.07 -7.43
CA ASN A 100 -12.63 -3.04 -6.03
C ASN A 100 -12.07 -1.78 -5.35
N ASP A 101 -12.85 -1.11 -4.51
CA ASP A 101 -12.45 0.13 -3.82
C ASP A 101 -11.18 -0.04 -2.94
N ASN A 102 -10.90 -1.28 -2.54
CA ASN A 102 -9.71 -1.65 -1.77
C ASN A 102 -8.47 -1.93 -2.62
N ASN A 103 -8.59 -1.95 -3.95
CA ASN A 103 -7.44 -2.06 -4.84
C ASN A 103 -6.54 -0.82 -4.75
N THR A 104 -5.28 -0.97 -5.17
CA THR A 104 -4.31 0.15 -5.19
C THR A 104 -4.33 0.88 -6.54
N VAL A 105 -3.86 2.13 -6.57
CA VAL A 105 -3.59 2.86 -7.82
C VAL A 105 -2.72 2.03 -8.76
N PHE A 106 -1.63 1.45 -8.25
CA PHE A 106 -0.75 0.59 -9.05
C PHE A 106 -1.49 -0.62 -9.69
N GLN A 107 -2.46 -1.22 -8.99
CA GLN A 107 -3.27 -2.29 -9.56
C GLN A 107 -4.19 -1.77 -10.67
N ALA A 108 -4.76 -0.57 -10.56
CA ALA A 108 -5.53 0.06 -11.62
C ALA A 108 -4.68 0.35 -12.86
N GLU A 109 -3.52 0.96 -12.65
CA GLU A 109 -2.54 1.32 -13.68
C GLU A 109 -2.07 0.11 -14.49
N ILE A 110 -1.70 -0.97 -13.81
CA ILE A 110 -1.26 -2.19 -14.49
C ILE A 110 -2.42 -2.94 -15.16
N THR A 111 -3.65 -2.76 -14.68
CA THR A 111 -4.86 -3.33 -15.29
C THR A 111 -5.22 -2.57 -16.57
N ALA A 112 -5.17 -1.23 -16.56
CA ALA A 112 -5.32 -0.41 -17.76
C ALA A 112 -4.29 -0.77 -18.84
N LEU A 113 -3.02 -0.91 -18.43
CA LEU A 113 -1.96 -1.39 -19.32
C LEU A 113 -2.22 -2.81 -19.84
N HIS A 114 -2.73 -3.71 -18.99
CA HIS A 114 -3.02 -5.09 -19.39
C HIS A 114 -4.08 -5.15 -20.49
N GLU A 115 -5.19 -4.45 -20.31
CA GLU A 115 -6.28 -4.39 -21.28
C GLU A 115 -5.85 -3.68 -22.56
N ALA A 116 -5.03 -2.63 -22.47
CA ALA A 116 -4.44 -1.97 -23.63
C ALA A 116 -3.50 -2.90 -24.44
N VAL A 117 -2.68 -3.71 -23.75
CA VAL A 117 -1.79 -4.69 -24.39
C VAL A 117 -2.60 -5.82 -25.05
N ILE A 118 -3.66 -6.31 -24.40
CA ILE A 118 -4.60 -7.27 -24.98
C ILE A 118 -5.25 -6.68 -26.21
N TYR A 119 -5.83 -5.49 -26.13
CA TYR A 119 -6.44 -4.80 -27.26
C TYR A 119 -5.45 -4.66 -28.42
N ALA A 120 -4.24 -4.15 -28.15
CA ALA A 120 -3.21 -3.95 -29.16
C ALA A 120 -2.79 -5.26 -29.85
N SER A 121 -2.75 -6.38 -29.10
CA SER A 121 -2.39 -7.70 -29.65
C SER A 121 -3.42 -8.25 -30.65
N HIS A 122 -4.69 -7.85 -30.54
CA HIS A 122 -5.76 -8.25 -31.46
C HIS A 122 -5.87 -7.34 -32.69
N LEU A 123 -5.15 -6.22 -32.74
CA LEU A 123 -5.12 -5.37 -33.93
C LEU A 123 -4.42 -6.09 -35.10
N PRO A 124 -4.78 -5.77 -36.37
CA PRO A 124 -4.14 -6.35 -37.54
C PRO A 124 -2.60 -6.22 -37.53
N ASN A 125 -1.90 -7.27 -37.99
CA ASN A 125 -0.43 -7.37 -37.90
C ASN A 125 0.36 -6.26 -38.61
N HIS A 126 -0.25 -5.57 -39.58
CA HIS A 126 0.37 -4.44 -40.26
C HIS A 126 0.35 -3.14 -39.44
N ASN A 127 -0.43 -3.08 -38.35
CA ASN A 127 -0.53 -1.90 -37.51
C ASN A 127 0.55 -1.89 -36.42
N THR A 128 1.29 -0.79 -36.36
CA THR A 128 2.17 -0.48 -35.22
C THR A 128 1.35 0.22 -34.15
N SER A 129 1.42 -0.29 -32.91
CA SER A 129 0.73 0.30 -31.76
C SER A 129 1.74 0.86 -30.78
N LYS A 130 1.51 2.08 -30.31
CA LYS A 130 2.30 2.72 -29.26
C LYS A 130 1.39 2.95 -28.05
N ILE A 131 1.68 2.26 -26.95
CA ILE A 131 0.99 2.40 -25.67
C ILE A 131 1.78 3.40 -24.82
N HIS A 132 1.14 4.49 -24.45
CA HIS A 132 1.67 5.54 -23.60
C HIS A 132 1.17 5.32 -22.16
N VAL A 133 2.11 5.25 -21.23
CA VAL A 133 1.85 4.95 -19.81
C VAL A 133 2.61 5.97 -18.99
N ASP A 134 1.95 6.66 -18.07
CA ASP A 134 2.61 7.64 -17.21
C ASP A 134 3.19 7.01 -15.93
N ASN A 135 2.70 5.83 -15.55
CA ASN A 135 3.24 5.04 -14.46
C ASN A 135 4.47 4.20 -14.85
N ARG A 136 5.67 4.72 -14.56
CA ARG A 136 6.94 4.01 -14.80
C ARG A 136 7.01 2.64 -14.12
N ALA A 137 6.41 2.47 -12.93
CA ALA A 137 6.45 1.21 -12.21
C ALA A 137 5.68 0.10 -12.96
N SER A 138 4.55 0.45 -13.59
CA SER A 138 3.77 -0.46 -14.44
C SER A 138 4.56 -0.93 -15.66
N ILE A 139 5.29 -0.02 -16.32
CA ILE A 139 6.19 -0.36 -17.43
C ILE A 139 7.30 -1.28 -16.96
N MET A 140 8.05 -0.90 -15.91
CA MET A 140 9.16 -1.70 -15.38
C MET A 140 8.73 -3.10 -14.93
N ALA A 141 7.56 -3.21 -14.32
CA ALA A 141 7.01 -4.49 -13.92
C ALA A 141 6.67 -5.34 -15.15
N SER A 142 6.02 -4.75 -16.16
CA SER A 142 5.56 -5.45 -17.38
C SER A 142 6.69 -5.77 -18.36
N SER A 143 7.83 -5.07 -18.29
CA SER A 143 9.03 -5.37 -19.06
C SER A 143 9.95 -6.39 -18.39
N ASN A 144 9.65 -6.78 -17.15
CA ASN A 144 10.47 -7.71 -16.37
C ASN A 144 9.86 -9.12 -16.35
N SER A 145 10.51 -10.06 -17.02
CA SER A 145 10.14 -11.49 -17.02
C SER A 145 10.11 -12.14 -15.63
N LYS A 146 10.78 -11.54 -14.65
CA LYS A 146 10.87 -12.01 -13.26
C LYS A 146 9.94 -11.26 -12.30
N SER A 147 9.03 -10.43 -12.82
CA SER A 147 8.09 -9.70 -11.98
C SER A 147 7.29 -10.65 -11.08
N THR A 148 7.15 -10.31 -9.80
CA THR A 148 6.32 -11.09 -8.88
C THR A 148 4.83 -10.81 -9.05
N ASN A 149 4.46 -9.83 -9.90
CA ASN A 149 3.07 -9.50 -10.20
C ASN A 149 2.58 -10.35 -11.39
N GLU A 150 1.46 -11.04 -11.22
CA GLU A 150 0.92 -11.97 -12.23
C GLU A 150 0.48 -11.24 -13.52
N THR A 151 -0.22 -10.12 -13.39
CA THR A 151 -0.65 -9.27 -14.52
C THR A 151 0.55 -8.76 -15.31
N ALA A 152 1.61 -8.33 -14.61
CA ALA A 152 2.86 -7.91 -15.24
C ALA A 152 3.50 -9.03 -16.07
N ARG A 153 3.49 -10.27 -15.57
CA ARG A 153 4.01 -11.44 -16.33
C ARG A 153 3.15 -11.75 -17.55
N LYS A 154 1.83 -11.59 -17.45
CA LYS A 154 0.92 -11.71 -18.61
C LYS A 154 1.24 -10.65 -19.66
N ASN A 155 1.41 -9.38 -19.23
CA ASN A 155 1.84 -8.29 -20.12
C ASN A 155 3.16 -8.63 -20.82
N PHE A 156 4.17 -9.07 -20.05
CA PHE A 156 5.47 -9.46 -20.60
C PHE A 156 5.33 -10.51 -21.70
N LYS A 157 4.55 -11.57 -21.47
CA LYS A 157 4.33 -12.64 -22.46
C LYS A 157 3.63 -12.13 -23.72
N ILE A 158 2.61 -11.30 -23.59
CA ILE A 158 1.90 -10.74 -24.76
C ILE A 158 2.83 -9.82 -25.54
N LEU A 159 3.60 -8.96 -24.86
CA LEU A 159 4.57 -8.08 -25.50
C LEU A 159 5.68 -8.87 -26.21
N LEU A 160 6.18 -9.95 -25.61
CA LEU A 160 7.19 -10.82 -26.21
C LEU A 160 6.71 -11.42 -27.53
N SER A 161 5.45 -11.90 -27.57
CA SER A 161 4.84 -12.45 -28.79
C SER A 161 4.42 -11.38 -29.81
N ASN A 162 4.41 -10.09 -29.44
CA ASN A 162 3.96 -9.00 -30.30
C ASN A 162 4.99 -7.85 -30.36
N PRO A 163 6.11 -8.03 -31.08
CA PRO A 163 7.17 -7.02 -31.15
C PRO A 163 6.78 -5.69 -31.80
N ARG A 164 5.59 -5.63 -32.44
CA ARG A 164 5.00 -4.42 -33.02
C ARG A 164 4.36 -3.49 -31.99
N ILE A 165 4.06 -4.00 -30.79
CA ILE A 165 3.50 -3.22 -29.70
C ILE A 165 4.65 -2.56 -28.95
N LYS A 166 4.74 -1.25 -29.03
CA LYS A 166 5.71 -0.45 -28.28
C LYS A 166 5.03 0.14 -27.05
N VAL A 167 5.73 0.16 -25.91
CA VAL A 167 5.28 0.81 -24.69
C VAL A 167 6.25 1.94 -24.37
N SER A 168 5.75 3.15 -24.19
CA SER A 168 6.56 4.32 -23.86
C SER A 168 6.02 5.04 -22.64
N TRP A 169 6.94 5.53 -21.84
CA TRP A 169 6.60 6.46 -20.79
C TRP A 169 6.15 7.81 -21.36
N VAL A 170 5.14 8.40 -20.74
CA VAL A 170 4.70 9.77 -21.03
C VAL A 170 4.65 10.57 -19.73
N LYS A 171 4.97 11.86 -19.82
CA LYS A 171 4.94 12.73 -18.65
C LYS A 171 3.50 13.12 -18.27
N VAL A 172 3.18 13.02 -16.98
CA VAL A 172 1.90 13.52 -16.42
C VAL A 172 1.86 15.05 -16.52
N HIS A 173 0.69 15.62 -16.82
CA HIS A 173 0.42 17.06 -16.85
C HIS A 173 1.28 17.87 -17.84
N ALA A 174 1.66 17.25 -18.96
CA ALA A 174 2.39 17.91 -20.05
C ALA A 174 1.49 18.42 -21.20
N GLY A 175 0.15 18.37 -21.05
CA GLY A 175 -0.79 18.76 -22.10
C GLY A 175 -1.06 17.66 -23.13
N ASN A 176 -0.73 16.41 -22.80
CA ASN A 176 -0.98 15.27 -23.67
C ASN A 176 -2.48 14.91 -23.66
N ILE A 177 -3.18 15.24 -24.74
CA ILE A 177 -4.63 14.99 -24.88
C ILE A 177 -5.03 13.53 -24.64
N GLY A 178 -4.16 12.59 -24.99
CA GLY A 178 -4.35 11.16 -24.78
C GLY A 178 -4.29 10.78 -23.31
N ASN A 179 -3.25 11.25 -22.62
CA ASN A 179 -3.07 10.99 -21.19
C ASN A 179 -4.19 11.62 -20.36
N GLU A 180 -4.53 12.88 -20.66
CA GLU A 180 -5.63 13.58 -19.98
C GLU A 180 -6.98 12.90 -20.20
N ARG A 181 -7.22 12.39 -21.42
CA ARG A 181 -8.42 11.62 -21.72
C ARG A 181 -8.45 10.30 -20.95
N ALA A 182 -7.33 9.58 -20.86
CA ALA A 182 -7.25 8.34 -20.10
C ALA A 182 -7.49 8.58 -18.60
N ASP A 183 -6.87 9.62 -18.01
CA ASP A 183 -7.08 10.03 -16.62
C ASP A 183 -8.54 10.41 -16.35
N GLN A 184 -9.17 11.16 -17.25
CA GLN A 184 -10.58 11.50 -17.12
C GLN A 184 -11.49 10.25 -17.15
N LEU A 185 -11.19 9.29 -18.02
CA LEU A 185 -11.93 8.03 -18.11
C LEU A 185 -11.71 7.16 -16.87
N ALA A 186 -10.49 7.07 -16.35
CA ALA A 186 -10.18 6.32 -15.14
C ALA A 186 -10.87 6.92 -13.90
N LYS A 187 -10.91 8.26 -13.80
CA LYS A 187 -11.64 8.97 -12.74
C LYS A 187 -13.13 8.73 -12.82
N ASP A 188 -13.74 8.85 -14.00
CA ASP A 188 -15.17 8.58 -14.19
C ASP A 188 -15.51 7.11 -13.85
N ALA A 189 -14.64 6.18 -14.25
CA ALA A 189 -14.80 4.77 -13.95
C ALA A 189 -14.82 4.45 -12.44
N THR A 190 -14.26 5.31 -11.58
CA THR A 190 -14.32 5.10 -10.12
C THR A 190 -15.76 5.08 -9.59
N GLN A 191 -16.69 5.78 -10.26
CA GLN A 191 -18.11 5.83 -9.89
C GLN A 191 -18.99 5.06 -10.88
N HIS A 192 -18.78 5.28 -12.18
CA HIS A 192 -19.69 4.83 -13.24
C HIS A 192 -19.15 3.65 -14.06
N GLY A 193 -17.95 3.17 -13.74
CA GLY A 193 -17.30 2.07 -14.46
C GLY A 193 -18.01 0.74 -14.25
N GLN A 194 -18.00 -0.11 -15.28
CA GLN A 194 -18.48 -1.48 -15.15
C GLN A 194 -17.56 -2.27 -14.18
N PRO A 195 -18.10 -3.13 -13.30
CA PRO A 195 -17.28 -3.88 -12.36
C PRO A 195 -16.25 -4.78 -13.06
N TYR A 196 -14.99 -4.72 -12.62
CA TYR A 196 -13.88 -5.54 -13.10
C TYR A 196 -13.45 -6.55 -12.04
N SER A 197 -13.92 -7.79 -12.19
CA SER A 197 -13.74 -8.84 -11.17
C SER A 197 -12.42 -9.62 -11.25
N HIS A 198 -11.56 -9.36 -12.24
CA HIS A 198 -10.32 -10.12 -12.43
C HIS A 198 -9.18 -9.67 -11.50
N THR A 199 -9.29 -8.49 -10.88
CA THR A 199 -8.23 -7.94 -10.02
C THR A 199 -8.48 -8.31 -8.55
N LYS A 200 -7.59 -9.13 -8.00
CA LYS A 200 -7.62 -9.57 -6.60
C LYS A 200 -7.22 -8.48 -5.62
N LEU A 201 -7.63 -8.63 -4.35
CA LEU A 201 -7.31 -7.71 -3.27
C LEU A 201 -5.79 -7.71 -2.95
N PRO A 202 -5.18 -6.55 -2.73
CA PRO A 202 -3.74 -6.44 -2.54
C PRO A 202 -3.29 -6.93 -1.17
N LYS A 203 -2.03 -7.34 -1.07
CA LYS A 203 -1.40 -7.68 0.23
C LYS A 203 -1.52 -6.55 1.26
N SER A 204 -1.43 -5.30 0.80
CA SER A 204 -1.52 -4.11 1.64
C SER A 204 -2.90 -3.97 2.29
N TYR A 205 -3.98 -4.33 1.58
CA TYR A 205 -5.35 -4.29 2.10
C TYR A 205 -5.48 -5.19 3.32
N ILE A 206 -5.19 -6.49 3.18
CA ILE A 206 -5.36 -7.43 4.30
C ILE A 206 -4.42 -7.11 5.47
N LYS A 207 -3.21 -6.61 5.18
CA LYS A 207 -2.28 -6.14 6.22
C LYS A 207 -2.85 -4.93 6.97
N GLY A 208 -3.47 -4.00 6.26
CA GLY A 208 -4.14 -2.83 6.82
C GLY A 208 -5.33 -3.21 7.69
N LEU A 209 -6.20 -4.07 7.18
CA LEU A 209 -7.38 -4.58 7.89
C LEU A 209 -7.01 -5.26 9.21
N LEU A 210 -6.07 -6.21 9.17
CA LEU A 210 -5.63 -6.92 10.38
C LEU A 210 -4.94 -5.99 11.38
N ARG A 211 -4.19 -4.99 10.90
CA ARG A 211 -3.55 -4.00 11.76
C ARG A 211 -4.57 -3.10 12.44
N LYS A 212 -5.61 -2.68 11.72
CA LYS A 212 -6.72 -1.89 12.27
C LYS A 212 -7.39 -2.65 13.41
N ARG A 213 -7.75 -3.91 13.19
CA ARG A 213 -8.33 -4.76 14.26
C ARG A 213 -7.41 -4.96 15.45
N MET A 214 -6.13 -5.20 15.21
CA MET A 214 -5.14 -5.31 16.28
C MET A 214 -5.09 -4.03 17.13
N LEU A 215 -5.14 -2.85 16.50
CA LEU A 215 -5.16 -1.57 17.20
C LEU A 215 -6.46 -1.36 17.99
N GLU A 216 -7.61 -1.76 17.44
CA GLU A 216 -8.91 -1.69 18.13
C GLU A 216 -8.95 -2.62 19.36
N GLU A 217 -8.46 -3.85 19.22
CA GLU A 217 -8.28 -4.81 20.32
C GLU A 217 -7.35 -4.23 21.40
N TRP A 218 -6.20 -3.67 20.98
CA TRP A 218 -5.24 -3.04 21.90
C TRP A 218 -5.84 -1.85 22.62
N GLN A 219 -6.55 -0.97 21.90
CA GLN A 219 -7.19 0.20 22.48
C GLN A 219 -8.26 -0.20 23.51
N THR A 220 -9.00 -1.28 23.25
CA THR A 220 -10.02 -1.80 24.17
C THR A 220 -9.38 -2.31 25.46
N ILE A 221 -8.31 -3.10 25.36
CA ILE A 221 -7.54 -3.56 26.51
C ILE A 221 -6.94 -2.36 27.26
N TRP A 222 -6.42 -1.37 26.53
CA TRP A 222 -5.81 -0.19 27.13
C TRP A 222 -6.81 0.71 27.85
N LYS A 223 -8.06 0.79 27.36
CA LYS A 223 -9.13 1.53 27.99
C LYS A 223 -9.65 0.83 29.26
N ASN A 224 -9.85 -0.48 29.17
CA ASN A 224 -10.54 -1.25 30.21
C ASN A 224 -9.59 -1.91 31.23
N GLY A 225 -8.29 -1.96 30.94
CA GLY A 225 -7.28 -2.55 31.83
C GLY A 225 -7.04 -1.72 33.09
N ASP A 226 -6.66 -2.41 34.16
CA ASP A 226 -6.31 -1.85 35.47
C ASP A 226 -4.82 -1.45 35.58
N THR A 227 -3.98 -2.00 34.71
CA THR A 227 -2.53 -1.80 34.72
C THR A 227 -2.16 -0.51 33.99
N GLY A 228 -1.14 0.20 34.49
CA GLY A 228 -0.59 1.38 33.82
C GLY A 228 -1.52 2.60 33.75
N ARG A 229 -2.52 2.72 34.65
CA ARG A 229 -3.51 3.83 34.63
C ARG A 229 -2.91 5.23 34.68
N LYS A 230 -1.79 5.40 35.37
CA LYS A 230 -1.07 6.68 35.37
C LYS A 230 -0.57 7.06 33.97
N ILE A 231 -0.06 6.10 33.21
CA ILE A 231 0.36 6.30 31.82
C ILE A 231 -0.85 6.55 30.91
N TYR A 232 -1.97 5.86 31.14
CA TYR A 232 -3.21 6.07 30.38
C TYR A 232 -3.74 7.49 30.48
N ASN A 233 -3.66 8.10 31.66
CA ASN A 233 -4.09 9.49 31.84
C ASN A 233 -3.26 10.48 31.00
N ILE A 234 -2.03 10.13 30.66
CA ILE A 234 -1.16 10.93 29.79
C ILE A 234 -1.32 10.52 28.32
N MET A 235 -1.50 9.23 28.08
CA MET A 235 -1.58 8.62 26.76
C MET A 235 -2.81 7.71 26.67
N PRO A 236 -4.00 8.27 26.46
CA PRO A 236 -5.24 7.49 26.45
C PRO A 236 -5.37 6.62 25.19
N SER A 237 -4.64 6.96 24.13
CA SER A 237 -4.70 6.28 22.83
C SER A 237 -3.42 5.49 22.55
N VAL A 238 -3.60 4.25 22.10
CA VAL A 238 -2.50 3.39 21.65
C VAL A 238 -2.01 3.81 20.27
N SER A 239 -0.72 3.64 20.03
CA SER A 239 -0.10 4.01 18.75
C SER A 239 1.05 3.08 18.42
N LEU A 240 1.26 2.81 17.13
CA LEU A 240 2.48 2.16 16.63
C LEU A 240 3.63 3.14 16.46
N ARG A 241 3.36 4.45 16.49
CA ARG A 241 4.42 5.46 16.44
C ARG A 241 5.03 5.57 17.83
N PRO A 242 6.37 5.46 17.95
CA PRO A 242 7.04 5.67 19.22
C PRO A 242 6.77 7.09 19.71
N THR A 243 6.72 7.24 21.03
CA THR A 243 6.60 8.54 21.68
C THR A 243 7.97 9.19 21.72
N ASN A 244 8.02 10.52 21.68
CA ASN A 244 9.28 11.27 21.79
C ASN A 244 9.78 11.38 23.24
N TRP A 245 9.44 10.41 24.10
CA TRP A 245 9.87 10.42 25.49
C TRP A 245 11.32 10.01 25.58
N ILE A 246 12.13 10.83 26.27
CA ILE A 246 13.49 10.43 26.61
C ILE A 246 13.47 9.38 27.72
N ARG A 247 14.61 8.76 28.00
CA ARG A 247 14.71 7.69 29.00
C ARG A 247 14.21 8.16 30.37
N GLU A 248 14.52 9.40 30.73
CA GLU A 248 14.17 10.05 31.99
C GLU A 248 12.65 10.20 32.10
N ASP A 249 11.96 10.62 31.04
CA ASP A 249 10.50 10.70 30.99
C ASP A 249 9.85 9.33 31.19
N VAL A 250 10.38 8.30 30.51
CA VAL A 250 9.87 6.93 30.64
C VAL A 250 10.00 6.47 32.08
N ILE A 251 11.16 6.64 32.71
CA ILE A 251 11.42 6.30 34.12
C ILE A 251 10.46 7.07 35.04
N PHE A 252 10.36 8.38 34.86
CA PHE A 252 9.54 9.27 35.67
C PHE A 252 8.06 8.90 35.62
N PHE A 253 7.46 8.85 34.42
CA PHE A 253 6.02 8.63 34.26
C PHE A 253 5.60 7.19 34.55
N SER A 254 6.47 6.21 34.27
CA SER A 254 6.21 4.82 34.64
C SER A 254 6.44 4.56 36.13
N GLN A 255 6.99 5.53 36.86
CA GLN A 255 7.43 5.42 38.25
C GLN A 255 8.44 4.28 38.45
N HIS A 256 9.26 4.00 37.43
CA HIS A 256 10.42 3.14 37.56
C HIS A 256 11.61 3.94 38.09
N GLY A 257 12.57 3.29 38.74
CA GLY A 257 13.81 3.94 39.20
C GLY A 257 13.92 4.05 40.73
N PRO A 258 14.86 4.87 41.24
CA PRO A 258 15.27 4.88 42.65
C PRO A 258 14.29 5.63 43.56
N PHE A 259 12.98 5.45 43.35
CA PHE A 259 11.95 6.04 44.19
C PHE A 259 11.57 5.05 45.31
N PRO A 260 11.48 5.48 46.59
CA PRO A 260 11.11 4.58 47.69
C PRO A 260 9.86 3.74 47.42
N ALA A 261 8.83 4.33 46.81
CA ALA A 261 7.61 3.62 46.44
C ALA A 261 7.83 2.51 45.39
N TYR A 262 8.78 2.72 44.47
CA TYR A 262 9.17 1.70 43.50
C TYR A 262 9.99 0.58 44.16
N VAL A 263 10.99 0.95 44.95
CA VAL A 263 11.92 0.03 45.62
C VAL A 263 11.16 -0.89 46.58
N LYS A 264 10.22 -0.36 47.37
CA LYS A 264 9.34 -1.18 48.23
C LYS A 264 8.44 -2.13 47.44
N ARG A 265 7.87 -1.67 46.31
CA ARG A 265 7.02 -2.52 45.44
C ARG A 265 7.76 -3.76 44.93
N PHE A 266 9.08 -3.68 44.75
CA PHE A 266 9.93 -4.80 44.34
C PHE A 266 10.61 -5.50 45.51
N HIS A 267 10.19 -5.24 46.75
CA HIS A 267 10.73 -5.85 47.97
C HIS A 267 12.24 -5.62 48.15
N LEU A 268 12.74 -4.47 47.70
CA LEU A 268 14.14 -4.06 47.86
C LEU A 268 14.33 -3.10 49.05
N SER A 269 13.23 -2.67 49.69
CA SER A 269 13.20 -1.85 50.89
C SER A 269 11.88 -2.08 51.63
N ASP A 270 11.89 -1.89 52.95
CA ASP A 270 10.70 -2.03 53.80
C ASP A 270 9.81 -0.77 53.82
N SER A 271 10.35 0.38 53.37
CA SER A 271 9.69 1.68 53.43
C SER A 271 9.49 2.31 52.04
N ASP A 272 8.31 2.87 51.81
CA ASP A 272 7.97 3.70 50.65
C ASP A 272 7.95 5.18 50.99
N TYR A 273 8.35 5.55 52.20
CA TYR A 273 8.36 6.93 52.65
C TYR A 273 9.62 7.68 52.20
N CYS A 274 9.42 8.94 51.84
CA CYS A 274 10.44 9.97 51.72
C CYS A 274 10.86 10.45 53.12
N SER A 275 12.01 11.11 53.24
CA SER A 275 12.50 11.68 54.51
C SER A 275 11.57 12.74 55.11
N CYS A 276 10.73 13.40 54.31
CA CYS A 276 9.69 14.30 54.80
C CYS A 276 8.42 13.60 55.30
N GLY A 277 8.38 12.26 55.30
CA GLY A 277 7.22 11.47 55.71
C GLY A 277 6.13 11.29 54.64
N GLY A 278 6.28 11.89 53.46
CA GLY A 278 5.40 11.64 52.31
C GLY A 278 5.73 10.32 51.60
N ILE A 279 4.87 9.85 50.69
CA ILE A 279 5.16 8.64 49.89
C ILE A 279 6.14 9.01 48.77
N GLY A 280 7.33 8.40 48.77
CA GLY A 280 8.42 8.67 47.82
C GLY A 280 8.13 8.17 46.41
N ARG A 281 7.22 8.82 45.69
CA ARG A 281 6.91 8.61 44.25
C ARG A 281 7.63 9.63 43.39
N ALA A 282 7.85 9.34 42.11
CA ALA A 282 8.44 10.29 41.16
C ALA A 282 7.77 11.69 41.20
N LEU A 283 6.43 11.72 41.21
CA LEU A 283 5.67 12.97 41.28
C LEU A 283 5.87 13.72 42.61
N HIS A 284 5.96 13.01 43.74
CA HIS A 284 6.21 13.61 45.05
C HIS A 284 7.53 14.42 45.05
N TYR A 285 8.60 13.85 44.49
CA TYR A 285 9.87 14.57 44.34
C TYR A 285 9.81 15.74 43.37
N ALA A 286 8.90 15.73 42.39
CA ALA A 286 8.75 16.80 41.42
C ALA A 286 7.87 17.96 41.91
N THR A 287 6.91 17.71 42.82
CA THR A 287 5.87 18.70 43.15
C THR A 287 5.71 19.01 44.64
N GLU A 288 6.17 18.15 45.55
CA GLU A 288 5.81 18.22 46.97
C GLU A 288 7.02 18.32 47.92
N VAL A 289 8.23 18.02 47.44
CA VAL A 289 9.44 17.97 48.26
C VAL A 289 10.08 19.36 48.41
N SER A 290 10.46 19.75 49.64
CA SER A 290 11.38 20.87 49.90
C SER A 290 12.83 20.44 49.69
N ILE A 291 13.73 21.38 49.35
CA ILE A 291 15.16 21.14 49.01
C ILE A 291 15.87 20.19 50.00
N GLN A 292 15.48 20.21 51.29
CA GLN A 292 16.05 19.37 52.35
C GLN A 292 15.91 17.85 52.14
N CYS A 293 14.99 17.36 51.29
CA CYS A 293 14.82 15.91 51.08
C CYS A 293 15.60 15.37 49.87
N LEU A 294 16.26 16.24 49.10
CA LEU A 294 17.10 15.84 47.96
C LEU A 294 18.53 15.48 48.38
N GLY A 295 18.88 15.62 49.66
CA GLY A 295 20.24 15.37 50.16
C GLY A 295 21.27 16.37 49.62
N ILE A 296 20.81 17.58 49.22
CA ILE A 296 21.62 18.70 48.74
C ILE A 296 21.50 19.86 49.73
#